data_AF-A0A9X2KT87-F1
#
_entry.id   AF-A0A9X2KT87-F1
#
_cell.length_a   1.000
_cell.length_b   1.000
_cell.length_c   1.000
_cell.angle_alpha   90.00
_cell.angle_beta   90.00
_cell.angle_gamma   90.00
#
_symmetry.space_group_name_H-M   'P 1'
#
loop_
_entity.id
_entity.type
_entity.pdbx_description
1 polymer ?
#
loop_
_entity_poly.entity_id
_entity_poly.type
_entity_poly.pdbx_seq_one_letter_code
_entity_poly.pdbx_strand_id
1 'polypeptide(L)'
;MSHIKRSLWLGAALVAASTGFTSHALADAEVTYTNGSWLARVDGNQVYNGSRYFDAINAAINNMGTGTVNIRNSGNSGSDGGQVYAVRPRAGQTLDFHGHQLNANGGDLVVPVYCDRRDNITVHNLHVTGNPRYGVWFRGCSNVTLENITMDLSNNNPVGLGIRVDSSTAPASNLTVAGNININGAAGHGLETYGIDGFTIGDVTVTNNGGSGVLLNNSRNGTVGNVTGHYNNYGGGYATFRVANNNGPNVTVSSVYSRNSGRGFFSVSGSHGTTVNYVDIESSTSHGIFLEDASDTHVVSGRVANGNPNCQLVRTASSSINVSGCGQVGTPPGGGSNNGSINGVYRIVPLHSGKALDTANCATADGTNVQQWSWLNNDCQKWSISQVDGDYHRISPLNAPTLGLDIDSLSTDNGANAMLWNYWGGDNQQFRFQSAGEGRWRIINRLSQKCLDVSASDSADGANLIQWECLPGANNQQYQLLAQ
;
A
#
# COMPACT_ATOMS: atom_id res chain seq x y z
N MET A 1 -72.89 -15.84 -0.83
CA MET A 1 -72.30 -14.82 -1.74
C MET A 1 -70.98 -14.42 -1.10
N SER A 2 -69.78 -14.55 -1.66
CA SER A 2 -69.37 -14.53 -3.06
C SER A 2 -67.95 -15.10 -3.25
N HIS A 3 -67.77 -15.81 -4.37
CA HIS A 3 -66.55 -16.01 -5.17
C HIS A 3 -65.33 -16.76 -4.62
N ILE A 4 -65.23 -18.03 -5.01
CA ILE A 4 -63.96 -18.71 -5.29
C ILE A 4 -63.93 -19.04 -6.79
N LYS A 5 -62.97 -18.46 -7.52
CA LYS A 5 -62.69 -18.75 -8.92
C LYS A 5 -61.90 -20.06 -9.03
N ARG A 6 -62.38 -20.99 -9.85
CA ARG A 6 -61.61 -22.15 -10.34
C ARG A 6 -60.70 -21.69 -11.48
N SER A 7 -59.43 -22.06 -11.44
CA SER A 7 -58.53 -22.04 -12.59
C SER A 7 -57.99 -23.45 -12.85
N LEU A 8 -58.18 -23.90 -14.09
CA LEU A 8 -57.71 -25.14 -14.69
C LEU A 8 -56.18 -25.12 -14.80
N TRP A 9 -55.53 -26.24 -14.44
CA TRP A 9 -54.15 -26.53 -14.83
C TRP A 9 -54.15 -27.48 -16.03
N LEU A 10 -53.63 -27.03 -17.17
CA LEU A 10 -53.24 -27.89 -18.29
C LEU A 10 -51.78 -28.33 -18.06
N GLY A 11 -51.55 -29.64 -17.91
CA GLY A 11 -50.21 -30.21 -17.88
C GLY A 11 -49.65 -30.34 -19.29
N ALA A 12 -48.56 -29.64 -19.58
CA ALA A 12 -47.72 -29.88 -20.75
C ALA A 12 -46.54 -30.79 -20.33
N ALA A 13 -46.48 -32.00 -20.89
CA ALA A 13 -45.35 -32.90 -20.71
C ALA A 13 -44.14 -32.38 -21.51
N LEU A 14 -43.06 -32.06 -20.80
CA LEU A 14 -41.77 -31.72 -21.40
C LEU A 14 -41.01 -33.02 -21.70
N VAL A 15 -40.79 -33.32 -22.97
CA VAL A 15 -39.87 -34.38 -23.40
C VAL A 15 -38.45 -33.82 -23.27
N ALA A 16 -37.69 -34.31 -22.30
CA ALA A 16 -36.28 -33.98 -22.16
C ALA A 16 -35.46 -34.75 -23.20
N ALA A 17 -34.93 -34.04 -24.20
CA ALA A 17 -33.90 -34.58 -25.07
C ALA A 17 -32.59 -34.67 -24.26
N SER A 18 -32.15 -35.90 -23.96
CA SER A 18 -30.83 -36.14 -23.39
C SER A 18 -29.76 -35.87 -24.44
N THR A 19 -29.20 -34.66 -24.47
CA THR A 19 -27.93 -34.42 -25.15
C THR A 19 -26.85 -35.13 -24.34
N GLY A 20 -26.36 -36.26 -24.85
CA GLY A 20 -25.23 -36.97 -24.28
C GLY A 20 -24.00 -36.05 -24.28
N PHE A 21 -23.65 -35.52 -23.11
CA PHE A 21 -22.32 -34.97 -22.89
C PHE A 21 -21.36 -36.16 -22.80
N THR A 22 -20.64 -36.44 -23.89
CA THR A 22 -19.44 -37.26 -23.79
C THR A 22 -18.45 -36.49 -22.93
N SER A 23 -18.27 -36.91 -21.66
CA SER A 23 -17.12 -36.52 -20.87
C SER A 23 -15.87 -36.98 -21.64
N HIS A 24 -15.25 -36.07 -22.38
CA HIS A 24 -13.91 -36.33 -22.87
C HIS A 24 -13.06 -36.43 -21.61
N ALA A 25 -12.45 -37.59 -21.36
CA ALA A 25 -11.44 -37.69 -20.33
C ALA A 25 -10.41 -36.58 -20.61
N LEU A 26 -10.10 -35.77 -19.60
CA LEU A 26 -9.08 -34.74 -19.75
C LEU A 26 -7.78 -35.43 -20.17
N ALA A 27 -7.13 -34.90 -21.22
CA ALA A 27 -5.90 -35.47 -21.72
C ALA A 27 -4.83 -35.42 -20.62
N ASP A 28 -4.09 -36.52 -20.46
CA ASP A 28 -3.02 -36.62 -19.47
C ASP A 28 -1.67 -36.73 -20.16
N ALA A 29 -0.78 -35.79 -19.86
CA ALA A 29 0.56 -35.77 -20.40
C ALA A 29 1.59 -36.01 -19.30
N GLU A 30 2.59 -36.84 -19.56
CA GLU A 30 3.67 -37.11 -18.63
C GLU A 30 5.02 -36.70 -19.23
N VAL A 31 5.82 -35.99 -18.43
CA VAL A 31 7.20 -35.61 -18.75
C VAL A 31 8.12 -36.25 -17.73
N THR A 32 9.03 -37.09 -18.22
CA THR A 32 9.96 -37.88 -17.40
C THR A 32 11.37 -37.76 -17.93
N TYR A 33 12.36 -38.08 -17.09
CA TYR A 33 13.75 -38.27 -17.50
C TYR A 33 14.12 -39.76 -17.39
N THR A 34 14.38 -40.40 -18.52
CA THR A 34 14.64 -41.84 -18.60
C THR A 34 15.81 -42.12 -19.54
N ASN A 35 16.74 -43.00 -19.17
CA ASN A 35 17.85 -43.42 -20.02
C ASN A 35 18.71 -42.27 -20.59
N GLY A 36 18.90 -41.19 -19.82
CA GLY A 36 19.72 -40.06 -20.23
C GLY A 36 19.01 -39.04 -21.14
N SER A 37 17.71 -39.22 -21.43
CA SER A 37 16.91 -38.28 -22.22
C SER A 37 15.61 -37.89 -21.52
N TRP A 38 15.13 -36.69 -21.85
CA TRP A 38 13.80 -36.23 -21.53
C TRP A 38 12.80 -36.85 -22.50
N LEU A 39 11.71 -37.36 -21.94
CA LEU A 39 10.66 -38.08 -22.65
C LEU A 39 9.31 -37.46 -22.29
N ALA A 40 8.55 -37.06 -23.29
CA ALA A 40 7.19 -36.56 -23.10
C ALA A 40 6.18 -37.47 -23.82
N ARG A 41 5.10 -37.81 -23.14
CA ARG A 41 3.99 -38.59 -23.67
C ARG A 41 2.66 -37.87 -23.45
N VAL A 42 1.73 -38.01 -24.40
CA VAL A 42 0.33 -37.56 -24.28
C VAL A 42 -0.56 -38.77 -24.53
N ASP A 43 -1.42 -39.09 -23.57
CA ASP A 43 -2.28 -40.29 -23.60
C ASP A 43 -1.48 -41.57 -23.93
N GLY A 44 -0.28 -41.68 -23.34
CA GLY A 44 0.66 -42.80 -23.55
C GLY A 44 1.51 -42.73 -24.82
N ASN A 45 1.18 -41.86 -25.78
CA ASN A 45 1.92 -41.75 -27.05
C ASN A 45 3.12 -40.79 -26.92
N GLN A 46 4.30 -41.22 -27.37
CA GLN A 46 5.50 -40.38 -27.33
C GLN A 46 5.38 -39.18 -28.28
N VAL A 47 5.58 -37.98 -27.74
CA VAL A 47 5.59 -36.71 -28.51
C VAL A 47 6.94 -36.00 -28.48
N TYR A 48 7.86 -36.43 -27.60
CA TYR A 48 9.23 -35.91 -27.55
C TYR A 48 10.19 -36.94 -26.95
N ASN A 49 11.40 -37.02 -27.49
CA ASN A 49 12.55 -37.70 -26.87
C ASN A 49 13.82 -36.91 -27.23
N GLY A 50 14.48 -36.33 -26.23
CA GLY A 50 15.61 -35.43 -26.48
C GLY A 50 16.33 -34.97 -25.21
N SER A 51 17.22 -34.00 -25.33
CA SER A 51 18.11 -33.59 -24.23
C SER A 51 17.61 -32.37 -23.44
N ARG A 52 16.57 -31.68 -23.90
CA ARG A 52 16.14 -30.40 -23.33
C ARG A 52 14.85 -30.52 -22.53
N TYR A 53 14.91 -30.11 -21.27
CA TYR A 53 13.81 -30.21 -20.30
C TYR A 53 12.58 -29.42 -20.72
N PHE A 54 12.73 -28.11 -20.98
CA PHE A 54 11.60 -27.26 -21.39
C PHE A 54 11.03 -27.68 -22.74
N ASP A 55 11.84 -28.23 -23.65
CA ASP A 55 11.35 -28.69 -24.95
C ASP A 55 10.45 -29.92 -24.78
N ALA A 56 10.78 -30.83 -23.87
CA ALA A 56 9.92 -31.97 -23.53
C ALA A 56 8.58 -31.51 -22.94
N ILE A 57 8.61 -30.56 -21.99
CA ILE A 57 7.37 -30.01 -21.40
C ILE A 57 6.54 -29.29 -22.46
N ASN A 58 7.16 -28.43 -23.27
CA ASN A 58 6.46 -27.71 -24.33
C ASN A 58 5.93 -28.66 -25.42
N ALA A 59 6.60 -29.78 -25.69
CA ALA A 59 6.08 -30.79 -26.61
C ALA A 59 4.81 -31.47 -26.06
N ALA A 60 4.76 -31.82 -24.76
CA ALA A 60 3.54 -32.28 -24.11
C ALA A 60 2.41 -31.24 -24.23
N ILE A 61 2.67 -30.00 -23.80
CA ILE A 61 1.74 -28.86 -23.89
C ILE A 61 1.20 -28.67 -25.30
N ASN A 62 2.05 -28.78 -26.32
CA ASN A 62 1.68 -28.48 -27.70
C ASN A 62 0.88 -29.59 -28.38
N ASN A 63 1.02 -30.83 -27.90
CA ASN A 63 0.36 -32.01 -28.46
C ASN A 63 -0.86 -32.47 -27.63
N MET A 64 -1.19 -31.76 -26.55
CA MET A 64 -2.42 -32.00 -25.78
C MET A 64 -3.42 -30.84 -25.91
N GLY A 65 -4.70 -31.13 -25.63
CA GLY A 65 -5.76 -30.13 -25.48
C GLY A 65 -5.78 -29.54 -24.06
N THR A 66 -6.97 -29.48 -23.46
CA THR A 66 -7.13 -29.19 -22.03
C THR A 66 -6.76 -30.41 -21.18
N GLY A 67 -6.22 -30.19 -19.99
CA GLY A 67 -5.83 -31.29 -19.10
C GLY A 67 -4.56 -30.98 -18.32
N THR A 68 -3.94 -32.01 -17.77
CA THR A 68 -2.76 -31.86 -16.88
C THR A 68 -1.49 -32.33 -17.59
N VAL A 69 -0.44 -31.51 -17.50
CA VAL A 69 0.94 -31.91 -17.78
C VAL A 69 1.59 -32.25 -16.45
N ASN A 70 1.85 -33.54 -16.23
CA ASN A 70 2.54 -34.07 -15.07
C ASN A 70 4.06 -34.08 -15.32
N ILE A 71 4.79 -33.19 -14.66
CA ILE A 71 6.25 -33.12 -14.73
C ILE A 71 6.83 -33.89 -13.54
N ARG A 72 7.46 -35.04 -13.82
CA ARG A 72 7.79 -36.07 -12.81
C ARG A 72 9.24 -36.09 -12.36
N ASN A 73 10.07 -35.14 -12.80
CA ASN A 73 11.48 -35.11 -12.47
C ASN A 73 12.01 -33.67 -12.40
N SER A 74 12.99 -33.46 -11.51
CA SER A 74 13.74 -32.20 -11.45
C SER A 74 14.58 -32.01 -12.72
N GLY A 75 14.70 -30.78 -13.20
CA GLY A 75 15.37 -30.49 -14.47
C GLY A 75 15.99 -29.10 -14.54
N ASN A 76 16.95 -28.95 -15.46
CA ASN A 76 17.60 -27.66 -15.75
C ASN A 76 16.96 -27.04 -16.98
N SER A 77 16.75 -25.71 -16.98
CA SER A 77 16.27 -25.00 -18.17
C SER A 77 17.22 -25.18 -19.36
N GLY A 78 18.54 -25.16 -19.11
CA GLY A 78 19.54 -25.02 -20.17
C GLY A 78 19.52 -23.60 -20.77
N SER A 79 20.42 -23.35 -21.74
CA SER A 79 20.64 -22.02 -22.32
C SER A 79 19.39 -21.42 -22.99
N ASP A 80 19.16 -20.12 -22.77
CA ASP A 80 18.05 -19.36 -23.37
C ASP A 80 18.20 -19.11 -24.88
N GLY A 81 19.41 -19.25 -25.43
CA GLY A 81 19.69 -19.03 -26.85
C GLY A 81 19.44 -17.59 -27.33
N GLY A 82 19.50 -16.60 -26.43
CA GLY A 82 19.36 -15.17 -26.77
C GLY A 82 17.93 -14.66 -26.92
N GLN A 83 16.92 -15.45 -26.52
CA GLN A 83 15.51 -15.06 -26.52
C GLN A 83 14.80 -15.61 -25.27
N VAL A 84 13.58 -15.13 -24.98
CA VAL A 84 12.82 -15.65 -23.83
C VAL A 84 12.61 -17.15 -23.97
N TYR A 85 13.13 -17.93 -23.03
CA TYR A 85 13.03 -19.38 -23.02
C TYR A 85 12.22 -19.86 -21.80
N ALA A 86 11.12 -20.55 -22.06
CA ALA A 86 10.09 -20.79 -21.06
C ALA A 86 9.21 -22.01 -21.35
N VAL A 87 8.58 -22.54 -20.29
CA VAL A 87 7.40 -23.43 -20.38
C VAL A 87 6.16 -22.57 -20.63
N ARG A 88 5.37 -22.91 -21.66
CA ARG A 88 4.30 -22.03 -22.18
C ARG A 88 2.92 -22.70 -22.24
N PRO A 89 2.19 -22.80 -21.11
CA PRO A 89 0.91 -23.50 -21.06
C PRO A 89 -0.12 -22.90 -22.02
N ARG A 90 -1.05 -23.73 -22.50
CA ARG A 90 -2.20 -23.34 -23.34
C ARG A 90 -3.47 -23.26 -22.51
N ALA A 91 -4.49 -22.58 -23.03
CA ALA A 91 -5.74 -22.37 -22.31
C ALA A 91 -6.38 -23.68 -21.83
N GLY A 92 -6.83 -23.70 -20.57
CA GLY A 92 -7.42 -24.88 -19.93
C GLY A 92 -6.41 -25.97 -19.53
N GLN A 93 -5.12 -25.65 -19.44
CA GLN A 93 -4.09 -26.58 -19.00
C GLN A 93 -3.64 -26.33 -17.57
N THR A 94 -3.32 -27.43 -16.91
CA THR A 94 -2.66 -27.48 -15.60
C THR A 94 -1.23 -27.96 -15.79
N LEU A 95 -0.26 -27.25 -15.22
CA LEU A 95 1.11 -27.73 -15.07
C LEU A 95 1.30 -28.18 -13.62
N ASP A 96 1.52 -29.47 -13.40
CA ASP A 96 1.83 -29.99 -12.07
C ASP A 96 3.27 -30.50 -12.03
N PHE A 97 4.09 -29.81 -11.23
CA PHE A 97 5.51 -30.15 -11.06
C PHE A 97 5.76 -31.18 -9.97
N HIS A 98 4.73 -31.59 -9.19
CA HIS A 98 4.85 -32.56 -8.11
C HIS A 98 5.96 -32.24 -7.08
N GLY A 99 6.32 -30.96 -6.92
CA GLY A 99 7.39 -30.50 -6.03
C GLY A 99 8.80 -30.70 -6.60
N HIS A 100 8.94 -31.17 -7.84
CA HIS A 100 10.24 -31.33 -8.48
C HIS A 100 10.87 -29.98 -8.81
N GLN A 101 12.19 -29.92 -8.58
CA GLN A 101 12.96 -28.69 -8.71
C GLN A 101 13.24 -28.36 -10.18
N LEU A 102 12.90 -27.13 -10.57
CA LEU A 102 13.29 -26.52 -11.83
C LEU A 102 14.46 -25.55 -11.57
N ASN A 103 15.63 -25.89 -12.10
CA ASN A 103 16.81 -25.03 -12.00
C ASN A 103 16.94 -24.11 -13.22
N ALA A 104 16.75 -22.80 -13.00
CA ALA A 104 16.64 -21.77 -14.02
C ALA A 104 17.96 -20.97 -14.19
N ASN A 105 19.06 -21.66 -14.50
CA ASN A 105 20.40 -21.06 -14.64
C ASN A 105 20.86 -20.96 -16.11
N GLY A 106 19.92 -20.72 -17.03
CA GLY A 106 20.17 -20.74 -18.47
C GLY A 106 20.51 -19.41 -19.13
N GLY A 107 20.61 -18.33 -18.36
CA GLY A 107 20.77 -16.96 -18.85
C GLY A 107 19.61 -16.06 -18.42
N ASP A 108 19.79 -14.75 -18.63
CA ASP A 108 18.90 -13.70 -18.10
C ASP A 108 17.53 -13.63 -18.79
N LEU A 109 17.27 -14.48 -19.79
CA LEU A 109 15.98 -14.57 -20.49
C LEU A 109 15.19 -15.84 -20.16
N VAL A 110 15.66 -16.66 -19.22
CA VAL A 110 14.91 -17.83 -18.74
C VAL A 110 13.73 -17.38 -17.88
N VAL A 111 12.56 -17.93 -18.19
CA VAL A 111 11.33 -17.77 -17.39
C VAL A 111 10.72 -19.17 -17.20
N PRO A 112 10.79 -19.77 -16.00
CA PRO A 112 10.28 -21.12 -15.76
C PRO A 112 8.88 -21.37 -16.29
N VAL A 113 7.93 -20.46 -16.01
CA VAL A 113 6.58 -20.52 -16.58
C VAL A 113 6.15 -19.16 -17.12
N TYR A 114 5.79 -19.12 -18.41
CA TYR A 114 5.40 -17.91 -19.13
C TYR A 114 4.03 -18.07 -19.83
N CYS A 115 3.13 -17.12 -19.61
CA CYS A 115 1.83 -17.03 -20.30
C CYS A 115 1.68 -15.64 -20.94
N ASP A 116 1.14 -15.58 -22.16
CA ASP A 116 0.68 -14.35 -22.80
C ASP A 116 -0.67 -14.61 -23.49
N ARG A 117 -1.71 -13.89 -23.05
CA ARG A 117 -3.07 -13.90 -23.63
C ARG A 117 -3.70 -15.29 -23.72
N ARG A 118 -3.66 -16.04 -22.61
CA ARG A 118 -4.30 -17.36 -22.48
C ARG A 118 -4.93 -17.51 -21.11
N ASP A 119 -6.16 -18.00 -21.06
CA ASP A 119 -6.95 -18.06 -19.83
C ASP A 119 -7.10 -19.49 -19.30
N ASN A 120 -7.57 -19.62 -18.06
CA ASN A 120 -7.84 -20.91 -17.41
C ASN A 120 -6.56 -21.75 -17.29
N ILE A 121 -5.52 -21.14 -16.71
CA ILE A 121 -4.21 -21.76 -16.53
C ILE A 121 -3.99 -22.03 -15.05
N THR A 122 -3.54 -23.25 -14.75
CA THR A 122 -3.15 -23.62 -13.39
C THR A 122 -1.70 -24.06 -13.33
N VAL A 123 -0.98 -23.65 -12.30
CA VAL A 123 0.38 -24.11 -11.98
C VAL A 123 0.40 -24.61 -10.54
N HIS A 124 0.74 -25.89 -10.34
CA HIS A 124 0.85 -26.52 -9.02
C HIS A 124 2.29 -26.94 -8.71
N ASN A 125 2.61 -26.89 -7.42
CA ASN A 125 3.74 -27.60 -6.81
C ASN A 125 5.09 -27.27 -7.46
N LEU A 126 5.27 -26.02 -7.89
CA LEU A 126 6.46 -25.57 -8.59
C LEU A 126 7.54 -25.17 -7.58
N HIS A 127 8.73 -25.79 -7.70
CA HIS A 127 9.93 -25.36 -6.98
C HIS A 127 10.95 -24.79 -7.97
N VAL A 128 11.21 -23.48 -7.92
CA VAL A 128 12.20 -22.82 -8.79
C VAL A 128 13.47 -22.52 -8.00
N THR A 129 14.63 -22.78 -8.60
CA THR A 129 15.92 -22.30 -8.11
C THR A 129 16.69 -21.54 -9.19
N GLY A 130 17.66 -20.73 -8.78
CA GLY A 130 18.62 -20.12 -9.71
C GLY A 130 18.37 -18.65 -10.00
N ASN A 131 18.77 -18.19 -11.19
CA ASN A 131 18.70 -16.77 -11.59
C ASN A 131 17.75 -16.50 -12.78
N PRO A 132 16.43 -16.77 -12.68
CA PRO A 132 15.50 -16.48 -13.77
C PRO A 132 15.17 -14.98 -13.87
N ARG A 133 14.79 -14.54 -15.08
CA ARG A 133 14.25 -13.19 -15.31
C ARG A 133 12.98 -12.93 -14.47
N TYR A 134 12.12 -13.93 -14.46
CA TYR A 134 10.91 -14.05 -13.64
C TYR A 134 10.75 -15.53 -13.30
N GLY A 135 10.40 -15.89 -12.07
CA GLY A 135 10.01 -17.27 -11.75
C GLY A 135 8.72 -17.69 -12.46
N VAL A 136 7.70 -16.83 -12.40
CA VAL A 136 6.45 -16.97 -13.16
C VAL A 136 6.10 -15.61 -13.77
N TRP A 137 5.78 -15.57 -15.07
CA TRP A 137 5.40 -14.32 -15.74
C TRP A 137 4.19 -14.49 -16.67
N PHE A 138 3.05 -13.98 -16.24
CA PHE A 138 1.77 -14.11 -16.93
C PHE A 138 1.28 -12.73 -17.34
N ARG A 139 0.90 -12.59 -18.62
CA ARG A 139 0.53 -11.30 -19.22
C ARG A 139 -0.80 -11.42 -19.94
N GLY A 140 -1.78 -10.61 -19.56
CA GLY A 140 -3.11 -10.65 -20.16
C GLY A 140 -3.80 -12.01 -20.05
N CYS A 141 -3.52 -12.75 -18.96
CA CYS A 141 -4.09 -14.07 -18.69
C CYS A 141 -5.14 -13.93 -17.57
N SER A 142 -6.35 -14.46 -17.77
CA SER A 142 -7.45 -14.48 -16.79
C SER A 142 -7.75 -15.89 -16.29
N ASN A 143 -8.41 -16.00 -15.13
CA ASN A 143 -8.70 -17.28 -14.46
C ASN A 143 -7.42 -18.10 -14.24
N VAL A 144 -6.45 -17.47 -13.58
CA VAL A 144 -5.13 -18.07 -13.32
C VAL A 144 -5.12 -18.59 -11.89
N THR A 145 -4.65 -19.82 -11.69
CA THR A 145 -4.41 -20.38 -10.35
C THR A 145 -2.94 -20.75 -10.19
N LEU A 146 -2.29 -20.21 -9.16
CA LEU A 146 -0.93 -20.55 -8.75
C LEU A 146 -0.98 -21.16 -7.35
N GLU A 147 -0.56 -22.42 -7.21
CA GLU A 147 -0.68 -23.15 -5.95
C GLU A 147 0.63 -23.83 -5.55
N ASN A 148 1.01 -23.72 -4.27
CA ASN A 148 2.20 -24.37 -3.70
C ASN A 148 3.48 -24.04 -4.48
N ILE A 149 3.86 -22.76 -4.47
CA ILE A 149 5.00 -22.26 -5.23
C ILE A 149 6.14 -21.91 -4.26
N THR A 150 7.27 -22.60 -4.40
CA THR A 150 8.51 -22.32 -3.67
C THR A 150 9.56 -21.77 -4.62
N MET A 151 10.28 -20.72 -4.23
CA MET A 151 11.37 -20.15 -5.02
C MET A 151 12.58 -19.85 -4.16
N ASP A 152 13.74 -20.39 -4.54
CA ASP A 152 15.06 -20.06 -3.97
C ASP A 152 15.90 -19.39 -5.06
N LEU A 153 15.74 -18.08 -5.17
CA LEU A 153 16.33 -17.28 -6.22
C LEU A 153 17.66 -16.68 -5.77
N SER A 154 18.58 -16.54 -6.72
CA SER A 154 19.89 -15.93 -6.51
C SER A 154 20.11 -14.79 -7.49
N ASN A 155 19.06 -14.00 -7.75
CA ASN A 155 19.07 -13.03 -8.84
C ASN A 155 20.08 -11.90 -8.57
N ASN A 156 20.94 -11.62 -9.55
CA ASN A 156 21.82 -10.46 -9.53
C ASN A 156 21.09 -9.25 -10.15
N ASN A 157 21.17 -8.09 -9.50
CA ASN A 157 20.64 -6.78 -9.94
C ASN A 157 20.94 -6.54 -11.45
N PRO A 158 19.97 -6.12 -12.32
CA PRO A 158 18.71 -5.42 -12.01
C PRO A 158 17.39 -6.12 -12.37
N VAL A 159 17.40 -7.38 -12.82
CA VAL A 159 16.16 -8.12 -13.18
C VAL A 159 16.09 -9.42 -12.39
N GLY A 160 14.86 -9.84 -12.07
CA GLY A 160 14.65 -11.07 -11.30
C GLY A 160 13.49 -11.00 -10.32
N LEU A 161 12.26 -10.97 -10.83
CA LEU A 161 11.05 -11.08 -9.99
C LEU A 161 10.75 -12.55 -9.65
N GLY A 162 10.04 -12.78 -8.56
CA GLY A 162 9.47 -14.11 -8.27
C GLY A 162 8.29 -14.39 -9.19
N ILE A 163 7.11 -13.91 -8.82
CA ILE A 163 5.86 -14.07 -9.56
C ILE A 163 5.39 -12.70 -10.06
N ARG A 164 5.07 -12.60 -11.36
CA ARG A 164 4.40 -11.44 -11.93
C ARG A 164 3.19 -11.85 -12.76
N VAL A 165 2.03 -11.30 -12.42
CA VAL A 165 0.80 -11.40 -13.21
C VAL A 165 0.37 -10.00 -13.58
N ASP A 166 0.35 -9.68 -14.88
CA ASP A 166 0.09 -8.33 -15.36
C ASP A 166 -0.90 -8.27 -16.53
N SER A 167 -1.51 -7.10 -16.72
CA SER A 167 -2.43 -6.81 -17.83
C SER A 167 -1.75 -6.10 -19.01
N SER A 168 -0.42 -6.21 -19.17
CA SER A 168 0.31 -5.39 -20.14
C SER A 168 0.05 -5.74 -21.61
N THR A 169 -0.49 -6.93 -21.90
CA THR A 169 -0.80 -7.41 -23.26
C THR A 169 -2.29 -7.56 -23.54
N ALA A 170 -3.12 -7.68 -22.50
CA ALA A 170 -4.59 -7.71 -22.55
C ALA A 170 -5.16 -7.53 -21.13
N PRO A 171 -6.47 -7.24 -20.97
CA PRO A 171 -7.12 -7.30 -19.67
C PRO A 171 -6.86 -8.63 -18.97
N ALA A 172 -6.65 -8.59 -17.65
CA ALA A 172 -6.39 -9.76 -16.83
C ALA A 172 -7.24 -9.70 -15.56
N SER A 173 -7.85 -10.82 -15.20
CA SER A 173 -8.81 -10.92 -14.10
C SER A 173 -8.82 -12.29 -13.45
N ASN A 174 -9.39 -12.37 -12.24
CA ASN A 174 -9.58 -13.62 -11.50
C ASN A 174 -8.27 -14.40 -11.26
N LEU A 175 -7.33 -13.77 -10.57
CA LEU A 175 -6.11 -14.44 -10.09
C LEU A 175 -6.38 -15.14 -8.75
N THR A 176 -6.05 -16.43 -8.65
CA THR A 176 -5.98 -17.16 -7.40
C THR A 176 -4.53 -17.55 -7.10
N VAL A 177 -4.05 -17.22 -5.91
CA VAL A 177 -2.76 -17.66 -5.38
C VAL A 177 -3.03 -18.36 -4.07
N ALA A 178 -2.72 -19.65 -3.97
CA ALA A 178 -3.16 -20.50 -2.86
C ALA A 178 -2.08 -21.47 -2.36
N GLY A 179 -2.34 -22.07 -1.21
CA GLY A 179 -1.43 -23.01 -0.58
C GLY A 179 -0.16 -22.33 -0.07
N ASN A 180 0.96 -23.05 -0.11
CA ASN A 180 2.22 -22.58 0.44
C ASN A 180 3.00 -21.74 -0.59
N ILE A 181 3.07 -20.42 -0.40
CA ILE A 181 3.85 -19.52 -1.26
C ILE A 181 5.07 -19.00 -0.50
N ASN A 182 6.25 -19.49 -0.87
CA ASN A 182 7.53 -19.09 -0.27
C ASN A 182 8.49 -18.59 -1.34
N ILE A 183 8.92 -17.34 -1.24
CA ILE A 183 9.84 -16.74 -2.21
C ILE A 183 11.01 -16.15 -1.47
N ASN A 184 12.22 -16.62 -1.78
CA ASN A 184 13.45 -16.15 -1.19
C ASN A 184 14.40 -15.64 -2.29
N GLY A 185 14.98 -14.44 -2.09
CA GLY A 185 16.10 -13.95 -2.87
C GLY A 185 15.78 -13.38 -4.27
N ALA A 186 14.55 -12.92 -4.51
CA ALA A 186 14.24 -12.22 -5.76
C ALA A 186 14.94 -10.85 -5.78
N ALA A 187 15.62 -10.49 -6.88
CA ALA A 187 16.28 -9.20 -7.03
C ALA A 187 15.28 -8.02 -7.07
N GLY A 188 14.04 -8.27 -7.51
CA GLY A 188 12.95 -7.30 -7.45
C GLY A 188 11.85 -7.72 -6.47
N HIS A 189 10.59 -7.61 -6.90
CA HIS A 189 9.43 -8.02 -6.11
C HIS A 189 9.30 -9.54 -6.00
N GLY A 190 8.82 -10.01 -4.83
CA GLY A 190 8.50 -11.43 -4.64
C GLY A 190 7.27 -11.83 -5.44
N LEU A 191 6.15 -11.17 -5.16
CA LEU A 191 4.91 -11.29 -5.92
C LEU A 191 4.43 -9.91 -6.35
N GLU A 192 4.21 -9.71 -7.64
CA GLU A 192 3.65 -8.48 -8.19
C GLU A 192 2.39 -8.77 -9.02
N THR A 193 1.30 -8.07 -8.71
CA THR A 193 0.18 -7.92 -9.64
C THR A 193 0.26 -6.56 -10.31
N TYR A 194 -0.09 -6.47 -11.60
CA TYR A 194 -0.21 -5.19 -12.31
C TYR A 194 -1.50 -5.15 -13.13
N GLY A 195 -2.45 -4.27 -12.79
CA GLY A 195 -3.67 -4.10 -13.59
C GLY A 195 -4.68 -5.25 -13.46
N ILE A 196 -4.67 -6.00 -12.36
CA ILE A 196 -5.55 -7.16 -12.18
C ILE A 196 -6.87 -6.74 -11.53
N ASP A 197 -7.99 -7.13 -12.15
CA ASP A 197 -9.34 -6.94 -11.63
C ASP A 197 -9.89 -8.28 -11.10
N GLY A 198 -10.05 -8.42 -9.78
CA GLY A 198 -10.42 -9.69 -9.18
C GLY A 198 -9.19 -10.53 -8.82
N PHE A 199 -8.89 -10.65 -7.53
CA PHE A 199 -7.85 -11.57 -7.06
C PHE A 199 -8.13 -12.12 -5.65
N THR A 200 -7.69 -13.35 -5.40
CA THR A 200 -7.62 -13.97 -4.08
C THR A 200 -6.20 -14.49 -3.89
N ILE A 201 -5.41 -13.78 -3.08
CA ILE A 201 -4.05 -14.18 -2.72
C ILE A 201 -4.10 -14.71 -1.30
N GLY A 202 -3.67 -15.94 -1.08
CA GLY A 202 -3.56 -16.56 0.24
C GLY A 202 -2.37 -16.04 1.04
N ASP A 203 -1.82 -16.91 1.87
CA ASP A 203 -0.64 -16.58 2.68
C ASP A 203 0.62 -16.60 1.82
N VAL A 204 1.46 -15.57 2.00
CA VAL A 204 2.70 -15.40 1.23
C VAL A 204 3.85 -15.07 2.19
N THR A 205 4.91 -15.88 2.15
CA THR A 205 6.16 -15.59 2.84
C THR A 205 7.22 -15.17 1.83
N VAL A 206 7.82 -14.00 2.05
CA VAL A 206 8.85 -13.45 1.17
C VAL A 206 10.06 -12.98 1.96
N THR A 207 11.25 -13.46 1.60
CA THR A 207 12.48 -13.14 2.34
C THR A 207 13.63 -12.72 1.43
N ASN A 208 14.48 -11.81 1.92
CA ASN A 208 15.73 -11.40 1.27
C ASN A 208 15.55 -10.84 -0.15
N ASN A 209 14.42 -10.17 -0.43
CA ASN A 209 14.16 -9.62 -1.76
C ASN A 209 14.70 -8.21 -1.93
N GLY A 210 15.12 -7.87 -3.15
CA GLY A 210 15.59 -6.53 -3.50
C GLY A 210 14.46 -5.51 -3.71
N GLY A 211 13.20 -5.92 -3.80
CA GLY A 211 12.01 -5.06 -3.85
C GLY A 211 10.98 -5.40 -2.78
N SER A 212 9.72 -5.01 -2.99
CA SER A 212 8.62 -5.44 -2.12
C SER A 212 8.49 -6.95 -1.97
N GLY A 213 8.00 -7.41 -0.82
CA GLY A 213 7.59 -8.80 -0.66
C GLY A 213 6.42 -9.11 -1.60
N VAL A 214 5.29 -8.44 -1.34
CA VAL A 214 4.10 -8.43 -2.19
C VAL A 214 3.82 -6.99 -2.63
N LEU A 215 3.63 -6.78 -3.93
CA LEU A 215 3.22 -5.52 -4.54
C LEU A 215 1.92 -5.70 -5.30
N LEU A 216 0.89 -4.95 -4.91
CA LEU A 216 -0.29 -4.75 -5.74
C LEU A 216 -0.16 -3.42 -6.48
N ASN A 217 -0.08 -3.49 -7.80
CA ASN A 217 0.15 -2.36 -8.67
C ASN A 217 -1.09 -2.15 -9.54
N ASN A 218 -1.77 -1.00 -9.43
CA ASN A 218 -2.99 -0.70 -10.21
C ASN A 218 -4.02 -1.86 -10.26
N SER A 219 -4.16 -2.63 -9.17
CA SER A 219 -5.02 -3.81 -9.10
C SER A 219 -6.18 -3.55 -8.13
N ARG A 220 -7.31 -4.24 -8.29
CA ARG A 220 -8.53 -3.93 -7.53
C ARG A 220 -9.42 -5.16 -7.30
N ASN A 221 -10.39 -5.01 -6.42
CA ASN A 221 -11.42 -6.02 -6.13
C ASN A 221 -10.80 -7.37 -5.69
N GLY A 222 -10.09 -7.39 -4.56
CA GLY A 222 -9.44 -8.62 -4.13
C GLY A 222 -9.07 -8.70 -2.67
N THR A 223 -8.67 -9.90 -2.27
CA THR A 223 -8.25 -10.20 -0.90
C THR A 223 -6.83 -10.73 -0.88
N VAL A 224 -6.10 -10.41 0.19
CA VAL A 224 -4.79 -10.97 0.52
C VAL A 224 -4.85 -11.62 1.91
N GLY A 225 -4.25 -12.79 2.06
CA GLY A 225 -4.06 -13.47 3.33
C GLY A 225 -2.99 -12.79 4.19
N ASN A 226 -2.18 -13.60 4.86
CA ASN A 226 -1.07 -13.15 5.67
C ASN A 226 0.16 -12.90 4.78
N VAL A 227 0.71 -11.69 4.82
CA VAL A 227 1.97 -11.36 4.15
C VAL A 227 3.09 -11.33 5.19
N THR A 228 3.98 -12.31 5.15
CA THR A 228 5.14 -12.43 6.05
C THR A 228 6.41 -12.03 5.32
N GLY A 229 7.14 -11.05 5.86
CA GLY A 229 8.32 -10.49 5.25
C GLY A 229 9.53 -10.38 6.16
N HIS A 230 10.70 -10.76 5.64
CA HIS A 230 11.98 -10.59 6.32
C HIS A 230 13.06 -10.11 5.34
N TYR A 231 13.79 -9.02 5.63
CA TYR A 231 14.79 -8.47 4.70
C TYR A 231 14.26 -8.12 3.30
N ASN A 232 13.00 -7.69 3.19
CA ASN A 232 12.47 -7.18 1.93
C ASN A 232 12.88 -5.72 1.74
N ASN A 233 13.66 -5.46 0.69
CA ASN A 233 14.22 -4.16 0.34
C ASN A 233 14.89 -3.47 1.55
N TYR A 234 15.68 -4.23 2.31
CA TYR A 234 16.41 -3.70 3.48
C TYR A 234 17.26 -2.48 3.08
N GLY A 235 17.08 -1.36 3.78
CA GLY A 235 17.77 -0.09 3.50
C GLY A 235 17.16 0.71 2.33
N GLY A 236 16.09 0.24 1.68
CA GLY A 236 15.42 0.93 0.58
C GLY A 236 14.02 1.46 0.91
N GLY A 237 13.31 1.94 -0.12
CA GLY A 237 12.00 2.59 -0.01
C GLY A 237 10.76 1.72 -0.28
N TYR A 238 10.93 0.44 -0.62
CA TYR A 238 9.83 -0.52 -0.79
C TYR A 238 9.41 -1.16 0.55
N ALA A 239 8.40 -2.03 0.52
CA ALA A 239 7.77 -2.57 1.72
C ALA A 239 7.56 -4.09 1.65
N THR A 240 7.42 -4.74 2.81
CA THR A 240 6.94 -6.13 2.84
C THR A 240 5.61 -6.29 2.10
N PHE A 241 4.65 -5.39 2.36
CA PHE A 241 3.43 -5.27 1.57
C PHE A 241 3.29 -3.84 1.04
N ARG A 242 3.11 -3.70 -0.28
CA ARG A 242 2.95 -2.40 -0.93
C ARG A 242 1.73 -2.38 -1.85
N VAL A 243 0.99 -1.27 -1.83
CA VAL A 243 0.00 -0.93 -2.85
C VAL A 243 0.43 0.35 -3.57
N ALA A 244 0.41 0.37 -4.90
CA ALA A 244 0.94 1.49 -5.69
C ALA A 244 0.19 1.76 -7.00
N ASN A 245 0.35 2.98 -7.52
CA ASN A 245 -0.11 3.43 -8.85
C ASN A 245 -1.62 3.28 -9.04
N ASN A 246 -2.41 3.98 -8.23
CA ASN A 246 -3.87 3.90 -8.21
C ASN A 246 -4.38 2.47 -7.95
N ASN A 247 -3.67 1.69 -7.12
CA ASN A 247 -4.19 0.40 -6.68
C ASN A 247 -5.46 0.60 -5.85
N GLY A 248 -6.44 -0.27 -6.01
CA GLY A 248 -7.77 -0.14 -5.44
C GLY A 248 -8.83 0.24 -6.47
N PRO A 249 -10.10 0.31 -6.05
CA PRO A 249 -10.60 0.13 -4.68
C PRO A 249 -10.80 -1.34 -4.31
N ASN A 250 -11.40 -1.58 -3.14
CA ASN A 250 -11.91 -2.88 -2.68
C ASN A 250 -10.80 -3.93 -2.48
N VAL A 251 -9.77 -3.57 -1.71
CA VAL A 251 -8.70 -4.49 -1.32
C VAL A 251 -8.74 -4.73 0.18
N THR A 252 -8.82 -5.99 0.60
CA THR A 252 -8.74 -6.37 2.03
C THR A 252 -7.56 -7.30 2.27
N VAL A 253 -6.81 -7.05 3.33
CA VAL A 253 -5.61 -7.81 3.70
C VAL A 253 -5.76 -8.31 5.12
N SER A 254 -5.54 -9.62 5.32
CA SER A 254 -5.70 -10.25 6.62
C SER A 254 -4.66 -9.75 7.60
N SER A 255 -3.37 -9.87 7.26
CA SER A 255 -2.32 -9.32 8.09
C SER A 255 -0.99 -9.09 7.38
N VAL A 256 -0.17 -8.19 7.94
CA VAL A 256 1.22 -7.97 7.50
C VAL A 256 2.16 -8.17 8.67
N TYR A 257 3.04 -9.16 8.56
CA TYR A 257 4.14 -9.43 9.48
C TYR A 257 5.45 -9.01 8.83
N SER A 258 6.18 -8.06 9.42
CA SER A 258 7.41 -7.56 8.81
C SER A 258 8.54 -7.41 9.81
N ARG A 259 9.72 -7.90 9.44
CA ARG A 259 10.97 -7.76 10.19
C ARG A 259 12.08 -7.29 9.26
N ASN A 260 12.92 -6.38 9.76
CA ASN A 260 14.16 -5.99 9.09
C ASN A 260 13.95 -5.67 7.60
N SER A 261 12.90 -4.93 7.26
CA SER A 261 12.58 -4.60 5.86
C SER A 261 12.69 -3.09 5.63
N GLY A 262 12.69 -2.64 4.38
CA GLY A 262 12.64 -1.21 4.04
C GLY A 262 11.51 -0.52 4.79
N ARG A 263 10.30 -1.06 4.59
CA ARG A 263 9.06 -0.70 5.27
C ARG A 263 8.21 -1.94 5.56
N GLY A 264 7.27 -1.85 6.48
CA GLY A 264 6.27 -2.90 6.72
C GLY A 264 5.13 -2.83 5.72
N PHE A 265 4.31 -1.78 5.81
CA PHE A 265 3.22 -1.49 4.87
C PHE A 265 3.41 -0.11 4.20
N PHE A 266 3.21 -0.04 2.89
CA PHE A 266 3.29 1.21 2.14
C PHE A 266 2.14 1.35 1.14
N SER A 267 1.31 2.38 1.29
CA SER A 267 0.33 2.80 0.27
C SER A 267 0.81 4.08 -0.39
N VAL A 268 0.86 4.09 -1.74
CA VAL A 268 1.45 5.20 -2.49
C VAL A 268 0.82 5.47 -3.85
N SER A 269 1.06 6.68 -4.39
CA SER A 269 0.80 7.05 -5.78
C SER A 269 -0.68 6.95 -6.18
N GLY A 270 -1.55 7.60 -5.43
CA GLY A 270 -2.99 7.63 -5.66
C GLY A 270 -3.71 6.35 -5.25
N SER A 271 -3.06 5.41 -4.57
CA SER A 271 -3.70 4.14 -4.17
C SER A 271 -4.80 4.38 -3.13
N HIS A 272 -5.88 3.62 -3.22
CA HIS A 272 -7.05 3.82 -2.39
C HIS A 272 -7.84 2.55 -2.06
N GLY A 273 -8.81 2.64 -1.13
CA GLY A 273 -9.75 1.55 -0.82
C GLY A 273 -9.09 0.26 -0.34
N THR A 274 -7.99 0.37 0.41
CA THR A 274 -7.24 -0.77 0.96
C THR A 274 -7.39 -0.86 2.47
N THR A 275 -7.91 -1.97 2.99
CA THR A 275 -8.00 -2.23 4.44
C THR A 275 -7.05 -3.36 4.84
N VAL A 276 -6.12 -3.08 5.75
CA VAL A 276 -5.24 -4.06 6.39
C VAL A 276 -5.74 -4.29 7.81
N ASN A 277 -6.22 -5.51 8.09
CA ASN A 277 -6.90 -5.80 9.35
C ASN A 277 -5.95 -5.85 10.55
N TYR A 278 -4.75 -6.40 10.37
CA TYR A 278 -3.76 -6.52 11.43
C TYR A 278 -2.34 -6.30 10.92
N VAL A 279 -1.48 -5.68 11.75
CA VAL A 279 -0.05 -5.58 11.49
C VAL A 279 0.78 -5.96 12.71
N ASP A 280 1.92 -6.60 12.46
CA ASP A 280 3.01 -6.72 13.42
C ASP A 280 4.31 -6.43 12.69
N ILE A 281 4.79 -5.19 12.84
CA ILE A 281 5.92 -4.64 12.10
C ILE A 281 7.01 -4.22 13.08
N GLU A 282 8.23 -4.67 12.86
CA GLU A 282 9.35 -4.32 13.73
C GLU A 282 10.66 -4.16 12.96
N SER A 283 11.49 -3.22 13.40
CA SER A 283 12.84 -2.99 12.87
C SER A 283 12.85 -2.67 11.37
N SER A 284 11.96 -1.77 10.94
CA SER A 284 12.02 -1.25 9.57
C SER A 284 13.18 -0.26 9.44
N THR A 285 13.93 -0.31 8.33
CA THR A 285 15.05 0.65 8.11
C THR A 285 14.56 2.04 7.77
N SER A 286 13.34 2.14 7.23
CA SER A 286 12.57 3.37 7.08
C SER A 286 11.29 3.25 7.89
N HIS A 287 10.14 3.69 7.37
CA HIS A 287 8.92 3.73 8.17
C HIS A 287 8.32 2.33 8.33
N GLY A 288 7.75 2.05 9.50
CA GLY A 288 6.97 0.84 9.70
C GLY A 288 5.73 0.83 8.79
N ILE A 289 4.92 1.90 8.87
CA ILE A 289 3.79 2.15 7.97
C ILE A 289 3.96 3.52 7.34
N PHE A 290 3.82 3.60 6.01
CA PHE A 290 3.76 4.87 5.31
C PHE A 290 2.53 4.91 4.41
N LEU A 291 1.72 5.96 4.54
CA LEU A 291 0.64 6.26 3.60
C LEU A 291 0.98 7.59 2.95
N GLU A 292 1.26 7.58 1.65
CA GLU A 292 1.66 8.75 0.88
C GLU A 292 0.76 8.89 -0.34
N ASP A 293 0.13 10.04 -0.59
CA ASP A 293 -0.78 10.19 -1.74
C ASP A 293 -1.84 9.08 -1.79
N ALA A 294 -2.38 8.68 -0.64
CA ALA A 294 -3.29 7.57 -0.49
C ALA A 294 -4.65 8.02 0.03
N SER A 295 -5.74 7.38 -0.40
CA SER A 295 -7.06 7.67 0.16
C SER A 295 -7.79 6.41 0.62
N ASP A 296 -8.77 6.52 1.52
CA ASP A 296 -9.60 5.38 1.95
C ASP A 296 -8.75 4.13 2.30
N THR A 297 -7.61 4.36 2.95
CA THR A 297 -6.64 3.32 3.29
C THR A 297 -6.57 3.19 4.80
N HIS A 298 -6.87 2.00 5.30
CA HIS A 298 -7.07 1.75 6.72
C HIS A 298 -6.18 0.63 7.22
N VAL A 299 -5.44 0.89 8.30
CA VAL A 299 -4.79 -0.15 9.11
C VAL A 299 -5.55 -0.24 10.43
N VAL A 300 -6.21 -1.37 10.65
CA VAL A 300 -7.27 -1.49 11.66
C VAL A 300 -6.72 -1.76 13.06
N SER A 301 -5.68 -2.60 13.17
CA SER A 301 -5.14 -3.00 14.48
C SER A 301 -3.69 -3.49 14.37
N GLY A 302 -3.00 -3.60 15.52
CA GLY A 302 -1.69 -4.25 15.60
C GLY A 302 -0.62 -3.48 16.38
N ARG A 303 0.64 -3.75 16.07
CA ARG A 303 1.82 -3.07 16.63
C ARG A 303 2.85 -2.71 15.55
N VAL A 304 3.45 -1.53 15.69
CA VAL A 304 4.65 -1.12 14.98
C VAL A 304 5.72 -0.69 15.99
N ALA A 305 6.94 -1.15 15.82
CA ALA A 305 8.08 -0.72 16.64
C ALA A 305 9.36 -0.57 15.83
N ASN A 306 10.26 0.29 16.31
CA ASN A 306 11.61 0.47 15.76
C ASN A 306 11.64 0.76 14.25
N GLY A 307 10.68 1.55 13.74
CA GLY A 307 10.73 2.19 12.43
C GLY A 307 11.19 3.65 12.54
N ASN A 308 11.54 4.25 11.41
CA ASN A 308 12.04 5.62 11.30
C ASN A 308 11.25 6.47 10.28
N PRO A 309 10.17 7.16 10.71
CA PRO A 309 9.42 6.96 11.96
C PRO A 309 8.59 5.67 11.94
N ASN A 310 7.96 5.27 13.04
CA ASN A 310 7.06 4.11 13.01
C ASN A 310 5.95 4.25 11.97
N CYS A 311 5.23 5.37 11.97
CA CYS A 311 4.05 5.55 11.13
C CYS A 311 3.99 6.99 10.61
N GLN A 312 3.67 7.16 9.33
CA GLN A 312 3.53 8.49 8.73
C GLN A 312 2.37 8.51 7.72
N LEU A 313 1.62 9.60 7.73
CA LEU A 313 0.64 9.94 6.70
C LEU A 313 1.14 11.20 6.00
N VAL A 314 1.11 11.23 4.67
CA VAL A 314 1.47 12.39 3.85
C VAL A 314 0.50 12.46 2.67
N ARG A 315 -0.17 13.61 2.48
CA ARG A 315 -1.13 13.81 1.38
C ARG A 315 -2.19 12.71 1.31
N THR A 316 -2.78 12.36 2.45
CA THR A 316 -3.80 11.31 2.53
C THR A 316 -5.21 11.86 2.73
N ALA A 317 -6.24 11.17 2.20
CA ALA A 317 -7.64 11.51 2.45
C ALA A 317 -8.41 10.32 3.04
N SER A 318 -9.25 10.53 4.04
CA SER A 318 -10.10 9.47 4.64
C SER A 318 -9.33 8.19 5.03
N SER A 319 -8.08 8.32 5.46
CA SER A 319 -7.20 7.18 5.79
C SER A 319 -6.90 7.12 7.28
N SER A 320 -6.66 5.93 7.83
CA SER A 320 -6.41 5.76 9.27
C SER A 320 -5.36 4.71 9.58
N ILE A 321 -4.60 4.91 10.67
CA ILE A 321 -3.70 3.91 11.25
C ILE A 321 -4.04 3.78 12.74
N ASN A 322 -4.69 2.68 13.12
CA ASN A 322 -5.14 2.40 14.48
C ASN A 322 -4.26 1.32 15.13
N VAL A 323 -2.98 1.62 15.32
CA VAL A 323 -1.94 0.63 15.65
C VAL A 323 -1.08 1.13 16.80
N SER A 324 -0.73 0.25 17.73
CA SER A 324 0.17 0.60 18.84
C SER A 324 1.58 0.94 18.32
N GLY A 325 2.22 1.94 18.94
CA GLY A 325 3.53 2.44 18.49
C GLY A 325 3.47 3.48 17.36
N CYS A 326 2.29 3.78 16.81
CA CYS A 326 2.07 4.86 15.85
C CYS A 326 1.70 6.22 16.49
N GLY A 327 2.03 6.46 17.77
CA GLY A 327 1.61 7.67 18.51
C GLY A 327 2.17 9.00 17.97
N GLN A 328 3.07 8.93 16.98
CA GLN A 328 3.73 10.06 16.30
C GLN A 328 3.38 10.03 14.80
N VAL A 329 2.10 10.08 14.43
CA VAL A 329 1.71 10.33 13.02
C VAL A 329 2.03 11.80 12.71
N GLY A 330 3.29 12.09 12.40
CA GLY A 330 3.74 13.43 12.03
C GLY A 330 3.37 13.73 10.58
N THR A 331 2.63 14.81 10.33
CA THR A 331 2.47 15.40 9.00
C THR A 331 3.24 16.72 8.90
N PRO A 332 4.45 16.78 8.31
CA PRO A 332 4.92 18.01 7.62
C PRO A 332 5.29 17.76 6.16
N PRO A 333 5.31 18.80 5.29
CA PRO A 333 4.32 19.84 5.03
C PRO A 333 3.63 19.61 3.66
N GLY A 334 2.29 19.79 3.61
CA GLY A 334 1.55 19.89 2.35
C GLY A 334 0.59 18.72 2.06
N GLY A 335 -0.16 18.26 3.05
CA GLY A 335 -1.15 17.20 2.88
C GLY A 335 -2.45 17.53 3.61
N GLY A 336 -3.50 17.71 2.80
CA GLY A 336 -4.85 18.06 3.18
C GLY A 336 -5.49 17.16 4.24
N SER A 337 -6.26 17.83 5.08
CA SER A 337 -7.46 17.36 5.81
C SER A 337 -7.49 15.88 6.26
N ASN A 338 -7.08 15.65 7.52
CA ASN A 338 -7.75 14.66 8.35
C ASN A 338 -8.58 15.37 9.43
N ASN A 339 -9.81 14.89 9.55
CA ASN A 339 -10.99 15.54 10.10
C ASN A 339 -10.93 15.77 11.62
N GLY A 340 -10.56 16.98 12.01
CA GLY A 340 -11.42 17.80 12.84
C GLY A 340 -11.50 19.13 12.14
N SER A 341 -12.68 19.64 11.81
CA SER A 341 -12.77 21.05 11.45
C SER A 341 -12.21 21.84 12.63
N ILE A 342 -11.03 22.45 12.50
CA ILE A 342 -10.44 23.34 13.52
C ILE A 342 -11.19 24.70 13.47
N ASN A 343 -12.44 24.69 13.02
CA ASN A 343 -13.30 25.85 12.97
C ASN A 343 -14.09 25.92 14.28
N GLY A 344 -14.17 27.11 14.83
CA GLY A 344 -14.87 27.35 16.09
C GLY A 344 -14.07 28.26 17.00
N VAL A 345 -14.54 28.36 18.25
CA VAL A 345 -13.92 29.20 19.27
C VAL A 345 -13.08 28.33 20.18
N TYR A 346 -11.83 28.70 20.37
CA TYR A 346 -10.87 27.95 21.17
C TYR A 346 -10.11 28.85 22.14
N ARG A 347 -9.71 28.25 23.27
CA ARG A 347 -8.56 28.67 24.06
C ARG A 347 -7.34 27.96 23.47
N ILE A 348 -6.35 28.74 23.04
CA ILE A 348 -5.10 28.24 22.47
C ILE A 348 -4.05 28.24 23.59
N VAL A 349 -3.52 27.07 23.94
CA VAL A 349 -2.70 26.85 25.14
C VAL A 349 -1.30 26.39 24.76
N PRO A 350 -0.23 27.20 24.91
CA PRO A 350 1.14 26.74 24.73
C PRO A 350 1.45 25.60 25.72
N LEU A 351 2.02 24.51 25.22
CA LEU A 351 2.20 23.29 26.00
C LEU A 351 3.20 23.47 27.15
N HIS A 352 4.25 24.27 26.94
CA HIS A 352 5.31 24.46 27.95
C HIS A 352 4.84 25.24 29.18
N SER A 353 3.91 26.18 29.03
CA SER A 353 3.47 27.08 30.10
C SER A 353 2.07 26.76 30.63
N GLY A 354 1.20 26.13 29.82
CA GLY A 354 -0.21 25.91 30.17
C GLY A 354 -1.05 27.20 30.22
N LYS A 355 -0.49 28.34 29.80
CA LYS A 355 -1.17 29.65 29.73
C LYS A 355 -2.07 29.74 28.51
N ALA A 356 -2.71 30.89 28.28
CA ALA A 356 -3.53 31.13 27.10
C ALA A 356 -2.89 32.17 26.18
N LEU A 357 -3.07 32.01 24.87
CA LEU A 357 -2.82 33.06 23.89
C LEU A 357 -3.75 34.25 24.18
N ASP A 358 -3.18 35.44 24.25
CA ASP A 358 -3.78 36.64 24.83
C ASP A 358 -3.43 37.87 23.98
N THR A 359 -4.38 38.78 23.81
CA THR A 359 -4.11 40.09 23.20
C THR A 359 -3.73 41.08 24.32
N ALA A 360 -2.59 41.75 24.20
CA ALA A 360 -2.09 42.62 25.26
C ALA A 360 -3.12 43.68 25.69
N ASN A 361 -3.38 43.74 26.99
CA ASN A 361 -4.37 44.63 27.62
C ASN A 361 -5.81 44.49 27.08
N CYS A 362 -6.14 43.36 26.46
CA CYS A 362 -7.37 43.17 25.69
C CYS A 362 -7.66 44.29 24.67
N ALA A 363 -6.61 44.94 24.14
CA ALA A 363 -6.75 46.00 23.16
C ALA A 363 -7.27 45.47 21.82
N THR A 364 -7.89 46.35 21.05
CA THR A 364 -8.58 46.00 19.79
C THR A 364 -8.12 46.85 18.61
N ALA A 365 -6.92 47.42 18.70
CA ALA A 365 -6.34 48.26 17.66
C ALA A 365 -5.32 47.48 16.82
N ASP A 366 -5.09 47.91 15.58
CA ASP A 366 -3.97 47.41 14.77
C ASP A 366 -2.64 47.60 15.51
N GLY A 367 -1.77 46.60 15.41
CA GLY A 367 -0.49 46.55 16.13
C GLY A 367 -0.61 46.10 17.58
N THR A 368 -1.80 45.71 18.06
CA THR A 368 -1.93 45.11 19.40
C THR A 368 -1.08 43.85 19.48
N ASN A 369 -0.18 43.80 20.47
CA ASN A 369 0.71 42.68 20.63
C ASN A 369 -0.03 41.39 21.04
N VAL A 370 0.42 40.24 20.53
CA VAL A 370 -0.05 38.93 20.99
C VAL A 370 0.99 38.33 21.92
N GLN A 371 0.53 37.91 23.10
CA GLN A 371 1.35 37.41 24.20
C GLN A 371 0.70 36.14 24.78
N GLN A 372 1.34 35.49 25.73
CA GLN A 372 0.65 34.55 26.61
C GLN A 372 0.30 35.22 27.93
N TRP A 373 -0.81 34.80 28.53
CA TRP A 373 -1.23 35.23 29.86
C TRP A 373 -1.96 34.11 30.59
N SER A 374 -1.96 34.17 31.92
CA SER A 374 -2.79 33.31 32.78
C SER A 374 -4.24 33.33 32.29
N TRP A 375 -4.92 32.16 32.32
CA TRP A 375 -6.29 32.07 31.82
C TRP A 375 -7.26 32.87 32.70
N LEU A 376 -7.85 33.92 32.13
CA LEU A 376 -8.82 34.82 32.76
C LEU A 376 -10.25 34.58 32.26
N ASN A 377 -10.43 33.71 31.25
CA ASN A 377 -11.74 33.41 30.65
C ASN A 377 -12.49 34.63 30.08
N ASN A 378 -11.74 35.61 29.56
CA ASN A 378 -12.28 36.78 28.88
C ASN A 378 -12.26 36.57 27.34
N ASP A 379 -12.88 37.49 26.59
CA ASP A 379 -13.00 37.36 25.13
C ASP A 379 -11.69 37.64 24.39
N CYS A 380 -10.70 38.24 25.06
CA CYS A 380 -9.40 38.53 24.48
C CYS A 380 -8.40 37.35 24.55
N GLN A 381 -8.83 36.24 25.18
CA GLN A 381 -8.14 34.94 25.21
C GLN A 381 -8.90 33.82 24.50
N LYS A 382 -10.05 34.15 23.90
CA LYS A 382 -10.86 33.24 23.10
C LYS A 382 -10.68 33.59 21.64
N TRP A 383 -10.32 32.60 20.84
CA TRP A 383 -9.92 32.79 19.46
C TRP A 383 -10.86 32.02 18.53
N SER A 384 -11.53 32.75 17.64
CA SER A 384 -12.24 32.19 16.50
C SER A 384 -11.22 31.75 15.46
N ILE A 385 -11.29 30.48 15.07
CA ILE A 385 -10.53 29.92 13.96
C ILE A 385 -11.52 29.62 12.84
N SER A 386 -11.21 30.07 11.62
CA SER A 386 -12.05 29.86 10.44
C SER A 386 -11.23 29.59 9.20
N GLN A 387 -11.50 28.48 8.51
CA GLN A 387 -10.85 28.09 7.26
C GLN A 387 -11.03 29.16 6.17
N VAL A 388 -9.96 29.44 5.43
CA VAL A 388 -9.94 30.47 4.38
C VAL A 388 -9.54 29.90 3.01
N ASP A 389 -8.62 28.94 2.97
CA ASP A 389 -8.16 28.31 1.72
C ASP A 389 -7.39 27.01 2.02
N GLY A 390 -7.85 25.86 1.51
CA GLY A 390 -7.21 24.57 1.78
C GLY A 390 -7.03 24.31 3.28
N ASP A 391 -5.81 24.00 3.72
CA ASP A 391 -5.49 23.78 5.14
C ASP A 391 -5.28 25.07 5.95
N TYR A 392 -5.41 26.24 5.31
CA TYR A 392 -5.15 27.53 5.94
C TYR A 392 -6.41 28.15 6.53
N HIS A 393 -6.21 28.79 7.67
CA HIS A 393 -7.22 29.37 8.52
C HIS A 393 -6.82 30.79 8.91
N ARG A 394 -7.84 31.61 9.13
CA ARG A 394 -7.76 32.86 9.87
C ARG A 394 -7.93 32.58 11.36
N ILE A 395 -7.18 33.30 12.19
CA ILE A 395 -7.26 33.25 13.66
C ILE A 395 -7.57 34.66 14.17
N SER A 396 -8.69 34.85 14.87
CA SER A 396 -9.18 36.17 15.32
C SER A 396 -9.64 36.11 16.78
N PRO A 397 -9.29 37.08 17.64
CA PRO A 397 -9.77 37.08 19.02
C PRO A 397 -11.24 37.54 19.06
N LEU A 398 -12.03 37.05 20.03
CA LEU A 398 -13.45 37.38 20.10
C LEU A 398 -13.73 38.84 20.43
N ASN A 399 -12.83 39.53 21.14
CA ASN A 399 -12.95 40.96 21.43
C ASN A 399 -12.63 41.87 20.22
N ALA A 400 -12.00 41.36 19.16
CA ALA A 400 -11.67 42.11 17.95
C ALA A 400 -11.85 41.26 16.68
N PRO A 401 -13.09 40.87 16.32
CA PRO A 401 -13.36 39.87 15.29
C PRO A 401 -13.07 40.33 13.85
N THR A 402 -12.77 41.62 13.63
CA THR A 402 -12.32 42.16 12.34
C THR A 402 -10.82 42.07 12.15
N LEU A 403 -10.06 41.90 13.23
CA LEU A 403 -8.61 41.74 13.19
C LEU A 403 -8.24 40.25 13.05
N GLY A 404 -7.03 39.95 12.62
CA GLY A 404 -6.46 38.61 12.58
C GLY A 404 -5.08 38.58 13.21
N LEU A 405 -4.66 37.40 13.65
CA LEU A 405 -3.26 37.12 13.96
C LEU A 405 -2.42 37.42 12.70
N ASP A 406 -1.36 38.18 12.87
CA ASP A 406 -0.54 38.72 11.79
C ASP A 406 0.94 38.60 12.17
N ILE A 407 1.76 38.09 11.26
CA ILE A 407 3.22 38.19 11.40
C ILE A 407 3.67 39.54 10.84
N ASP A 408 4.26 40.35 11.73
CA ASP A 408 4.59 41.75 11.47
C ASP A 408 5.42 41.92 10.21
N SER A 409 5.01 42.94 9.42
CA SER A 409 5.71 43.40 8.24
C SER A 409 5.93 42.33 7.17
N LEU A 410 5.07 41.30 7.13
CA LEU A 410 5.22 40.13 6.25
C LEU A 410 6.57 39.44 6.40
N SER A 411 7.20 39.57 7.57
CA SER A 411 8.56 39.07 7.77
C SER A 411 8.59 37.55 7.69
N THR A 412 9.67 37.03 7.10
CA THR A 412 9.99 35.60 7.12
C THR A 412 11.11 35.26 8.10
N ASP A 413 11.55 36.21 8.92
CA ASP A 413 12.70 36.03 9.82
C ASP A 413 12.28 35.37 11.14
N ASN A 414 13.23 34.67 11.77
CA ASN A 414 13.04 34.19 13.15
C ASN A 414 12.98 35.38 14.10
N GLY A 415 12.06 35.34 15.05
CA GLY A 415 11.86 36.44 15.99
C GLY A 415 10.91 37.53 15.49
N ALA A 416 10.37 37.42 14.27
CA ALA A 416 9.35 38.35 13.82
C ALA A 416 8.11 38.27 14.71
N ASN A 417 7.56 39.44 15.07
CA ASN A 417 6.50 39.56 16.06
C ASN A 417 5.16 39.01 15.54
N ALA A 418 4.38 38.40 16.42
CA ALA A 418 2.97 38.12 16.18
C ALA A 418 2.09 39.21 16.81
N MET A 419 1.23 39.84 16.02
CA MET A 419 0.36 40.93 16.45
C MET A 419 -1.06 40.77 15.91
N LEU A 420 -1.96 41.67 16.29
CA LEU A 420 -3.23 41.85 15.62
C LEU A 420 -3.12 42.90 14.52
N TRP A 421 -3.73 42.62 13.38
CA TRP A 421 -3.89 43.58 12.31
C TRP A 421 -5.21 43.38 11.59
N ASN A 422 -5.72 44.43 10.94
CA ASN A 422 -6.91 44.35 10.11
C ASN A 422 -6.77 43.20 9.10
N TYR A 423 -7.74 42.28 9.09
CA TYR A 423 -7.63 41.11 8.22
C TYR A 423 -7.91 41.50 6.77
N TRP A 424 -6.91 41.36 5.91
CA TRP A 424 -7.00 41.62 4.47
C TRP A 424 -6.70 40.38 3.62
N GLY A 425 -6.43 39.24 4.27
CA GLY A 425 -6.25 37.95 3.60
C GLY A 425 -4.83 37.67 3.11
N GLY A 426 -3.84 38.45 3.57
CA GLY A 426 -2.44 38.20 3.27
C GLY A 426 -1.93 36.86 3.79
N ASP A 427 -0.95 36.27 3.11
CA ASP A 427 -0.35 34.99 3.53
C ASP A 427 0.31 35.09 4.93
N ASN A 428 0.73 36.27 5.36
CA ASN A 428 1.23 36.50 6.73
C ASN A 428 0.12 36.45 7.81
N GLN A 429 -1.16 36.47 7.41
CA GLN A 429 -2.35 36.38 8.27
C GLN A 429 -3.05 35.02 8.21
N GLN A 430 -2.46 34.07 7.49
CA GLN A 430 -3.04 32.75 7.27
C GLN A 430 -2.16 31.67 7.90
N PHE A 431 -2.78 30.76 8.64
CA PHE A 431 -2.07 29.74 9.40
C PHE A 431 -2.68 28.37 9.15
N ARG A 432 -1.84 27.35 9.08
CA ARG A 432 -2.29 25.95 9.08
C ARG A 432 -1.93 25.28 10.40
N PHE A 433 -2.71 24.29 10.77
CA PHE A 433 -2.51 23.51 11.98
C PHE A 433 -1.90 22.16 11.62
N GLN A 434 -0.72 21.89 12.14
CA GLN A 434 -0.03 20.62 11.98
C GLN A 434 -0.16 19.81 13.28
N SER A 435 -0.59 18.56 13.21
CA SER A 435 -0.61 17.69 14.40
C SER A 435 0.80 17.49 14.97
N ALA A 436 0.92 17.62 16.29
CA ALA A 436 2.11 17.28 17.08
C ALA A 436 1.88 16.03 17.97
N GLY A 437 0.86 15.23 17.66
CA GLY A 437 0.45 14.04 18.42
C GLY A 437 -0.29 14.39 19.72
N GLU A 438 -1.00 13.41 20.30
CA GLU A 438 -1.71 13.54 21.59
C GLU A 438 -2.68 14.75 21.66
N GLY A 439 -3.35 15.10 20.55
CA GLY A 439 -4.26 16.24 20.49
C GLY A 439 -3.59 17.62 20.49
N ARG A 440 -2.27 17.68 20.29
CA ARG A 440 -1.47 18.90 20.21
C ARG A 440 -1.27 19.35 18.76
N TRP A 441 -0.99 20.62 18.58
CA TRP A 441 -0.87 21.27 17.28
C TRP A 441 0.35 22.20 17.23
N ARG A 442 1.00 22.30 16.08
CA ARG A 442 1.82 23.45 15.70
C ARG A 442 0.99 24.37 14.81
N ILE A 443 1.10 25.68 15.04
CA ILE A 443 0.42 26.70 14.24
C ILE A 443 1.47 27.30 13.30
N ILE A 444 1.32 27.09 11.99
CA ILE A 444 2.35 27.40 11.00
C ILE A 444 1.86 28.49 10.06
N ASN A 445 2.63 29.58 9.95
CA ASN A 445 2.32 30.69 9.06
C ASN A 445 2.45 30.27 7.58
N ARG A 446 1.52 30.72 6.73
CA ARG A 446 1.49 30.40 5.30
C ARG A 446 2.67 31.02 4.55
N LEU A 447 3.00 32.28 4.81
CA LEU A 447 4.06 32.99 4.10
C LEU A 447 5.45 32.43 4.43
N SER A 448 5.78 32.31 5.72
CA SER A 448 7.14 31.96 6.16
C SER A 448 7.36 30.46 6.36
N GLN A 449 6.29 29.66 6.47
CA GLN A 449 6.33 28.26 6.88
C GLN A 449 6.93 28.03 8.28
N LYS A 450 6.99 29.08 9.11
CA LYS A 450 7.49 29.04 10.48
C LYS A 450 6.38 28.84 11.50
N CYS A 451 6.75 28.32 12.65
CA CYS A 451 5.86 28.01 13.75
C CYS A 451 5.63 29.25 14.62
N LEU A 452 4.39 29.45 15.07
CA LEU A 452 4.08 30.35 16.17
C LEU A 452 4.78 29.84 17.43
N ASP A 453 5.57 30.69 18.06
CA ASP A 453 6.53 30.34 19.11
C ASP A 453 6.38 31.33 20.28
N VAL A 454 6.30 30.81 21.51
CA VAL A 454 6.47 31.64 22.70
C VAL A 454 7.96 31.87 22.92
N SER A 455 8.38 33.12 22.75
CA SER A 455 9.77 33.53 22.70
C SER A 455 10.56 33.00 23.90
N ALA A 456 11.72 32.39 23.60
CA ALA A 456 12.64 31.83 24.59
C ALA A 456 12.03 30.78 25.54
N SER A 457 10.88 30.17 25.19
CA SER A 457 10.11 29.31 26.09
C SER A 457 9.77 29.98 27.43
N ASP A 458 9.63 31.30 27.44
CA ASP A 458 9.30 32.05 28.65
C ASP A 458 7.91 31.63 29.15
N SER A 459 7.79 31.43 30.46
CA SER A 459 6.56 30.98 31.14
C SER A 459 5.91 32.10 31.95
N ALA A 460 6.40 33.34 31.86
CA ALA A 460 5.80 34.51 32.49
C ALA A 460 4.52 34.97 31.76
N ASP A 461 3.67 35.69 32.49
CA ASP A 461 2.59 36.48 31.91
C ASP A 461 3.21 37.65 31.12
N GLY A 462 2.71 37.87 29.91
CA GLY A 462 3.24 38.87 28.98
C GLY A 462 4.39 38.39 28.11
N ALA A 463 4.79 37.11 28.21
CA ALA A 463 5.78 36.55 27.30
C ALA A 463 5.29 36.61 25.84
N ASN A 464 6.16 37.08 24.96
CA ASN A 464 5.80 37.46 23.60
C ASN A 464 5.60 36.25 22.67
N LEU A 465 4.65 36.38 21.72
CA LEU A 465 4.56 35.46 20.59
C LEU A 465 5.34 35.99 19.40
N ILE A 466 6.13 35.11 18.81
CA ILE A 466 6.93 35.36 17.62
C ILE A 466 6.71 34.22 16.62
N GLN A 467 7.30 34.32 15.44
CA GLN A 467 7.55 33.13 14.61
C GLN A 467 8.99 32.64 14.77
N TRP A 468 9.17 31.34 14.64
CA TRP A 468 10.49 30.70 14.60
C TRP A 468 10.47 29.44 13.73
N GLU A 469 11.63 29.02 13.24
CA GLU A 469 11.80 27.69 12.63
C GLU A 469 11.10 26.60 13.46
N CYS A 470 10.39 25.69 12.78
CA CYS A 470 9.66 24.62 13.45
C CYS A 470 10.64 23.55 13.96
N LEU A 471 10.84 23.49 15.27
CA LEU A 471 11.81 22.60 15.92
C LEU A 471 11.15 21.30 16.43
N PRO A 472 11.74 20.11 16.15
CA PRO A 472 11.29 18.86 16.76
C PRO A 472 11.37 18.92 18.29
N GLY A 473 10.30 18.50 18.98
CA GLY A 473 10.28 18.45 20.46
C GLY A 473 10.20 19.80 21.17
N ALA A 474 10.16 20.94 20.46
CA ALA A 474 10.00 22.26 21.09
C ALA A 474 8.57 22.42 21.63
N ASN A 475 8.43 22.41 22.96
CA ASN A 475 7.12 22.49 23.62
C ASN A 475 6.52 23.89 23.59
N ASN A 476 7.33 24.94 23.45
CA ASN A 476 6.89 26.33 23.28
C ASN A 476 6.32 26.63 21.87
N GLN A 477 6.38 25.65 20.95
CA GLN A 477 5.79 25.70 19.61
C GLN A 477 4.61 24.73 19.44
N GLN A 478 4.21 24.06 20.53
CA GLN A 478 3.10 23.11 20.54
C GLN A 478 1.96 23.68 21.38
N TYR A 479 0.75 23.49 20.89
CA TYR A 479 -0.44 24.09 21.47
C TYR A 479 -1.53 23.04 21.65
N GLN A 480 -2.27 23.13 22.75
CA GLN A 480 -3.58 22.48 22.89
C GLN A 480 -4.67 23.47 22.46
N LEU A 481 -5.66 22.97 21.72
CA LEU A 481 -6.85 23.73 21.34
C LEU A 481 -8.02 23.21 22.17
N LEU A 482 -8.56 24.06 23.03
CA LEU A 482 -9.65 23.70 23.94
C LEU A 482 -10.89 24.50 23.57
N ALA A 483 -11.94 23.83 23.10
CA ALA A 483 -13.19 24.47 22.67
C ALA A 483 -13.80 25.33 23.80
N GLN A 484 -14.39 26.47 23.45
CA GLN A 484 -14.94 27.48 24.37
C GLN A 484 -16.42 27.75 24.16
#